data_AF-A0A498P102-F1
#
_entry.id   AF-A0A498P102-F1
#
_cell.length_a   1.000
_cell.length_b   1.000
_cell.length_c   1.000
_cell.angle_alpha   90.00
_cell.angle_beta   90.00
_cell.angle_gamma   90.00
#
_symmetry.space_group_name_H-M   'P 1'
#
loop_
_entity.id
_entity.type
_entity.pdbx_description
1 polymer ?
#
loop_
_entity_poly.entity_id
_entity_poly.type
_entity_poly.pdbx_seq_one_letter_code
_entity_poly.pdbx_strand_id
1 'polypeptide(L)'
;MTLLPSIYCPSDPCLSEELQLAVAHHVQTLVKTERNRQIMCEFGLVSTLLTSCKHTLIDNSHSLHLPIVRILEKLASQSMDHKCLRCLFLPSLATVKGVSADFISTGGLGTDMMEPDEQTPSILQSSVRFNCSKQLIPGQWHHLCLVIAKGIKKSCLVTAYLNATAIGSAKIKYIQPFPGQSISMDPSAVIDVCGIIGTPSLWKQHAVLVWRVGPTYLFEEVLSSDQVETIYGQGTKYIGNYLALNAQGGETDVAVPQIRMVSPERISFGINMAVSTITTVVDIRDQYNEVDCRLIAKEMGITSRDNCTPVYLAHNISQHLSGTARTIGAALVGCFGVRAFKSYSTASSFQYIGGTAAILSLVAMASDDSSLYAAIKVLLSVLETNPVMEQEMKRTNGYKLLSFLLKMKSQLIGSTIFQLIMAIVGTMELGMVAVRIPNITAFQDILCDFEIQ
;
A
#
# COMPACT_ATOMS: atom_id res chain seq x y z
N MET A 1 8.33 -9.01 29.27
CA MET A 1 9.14 -8.38 28.21
C MET A 1 10.42 -7.77 28.74
N THR A 2 10.41 -7.13 29.92
CA THR A 2 11.63 -6.69 30.65
C THR A 2 12.68 -7.78 30.82
N LEU A 3 12.23 -9.02 31.07
CA LEU A 3 13.12 -10.18 31.24
C LEU A 3 13.57 -10.82 29.93
N LEU A 4 12.97 -10.46 28.78
CA LEU A 4 13.27 -11.12 27.50
C LEU A 4 14.75 -10.99 27.12
N PRO A 5 15.39 -9.80 27.21
CA PRO A 5 16.83 -9.66 26.98
C PRO A 5 17.68 -10.39 28.04
N SER A 6 17.12 -10.69 29.22
CA SER A 6 17.79 -11.38 30.31
C SER A 6 17.77 -12.91 30.17
N ILE A 7 16.99 -13.46 29.24
CA ILE A 7 17.00 -14.88 28.87
C ILE A 7 18.17 -15.11 27.91
N TYR A 8 19.39 -14.90 28.39
CA TYR A 8 20.61 -15.15 27.62
C TYR A 8 21.66 -15.82 28.49
N CYS A 9 22.07 -17.02 28.08
CA CYS A 9 23.15 -17.77 28.70
C CYS A 9 24.31 -17.88 27.71
N PRO A 10 25.51 -17.34 28.03
CA PRO A 10 26.66 -17.41 27.12
C PRO A 10 27.17 -18.84 26.90
N SER A 11 26.81 -19.78 27.79
CA SER A 11 27.17 -21.19 27.66
C SER A 11 26.35 -21.94 26.61
N ASP A 12 25.16 -21.45 26.25
CA ASP A 12 24.30 -22.02 25.21
C ASP A 12 23.50 -20.92 24.49
N PRO A 13 24.10 -20.24 23.51
CA PRO A 13 23.47 -19.12 22.81
C PRO A 13 22.30 -19.56 21.93
N CYS A 14 22.35 -20.76 21.34
CA CYS A 14 21.29 -21.28 20.47
C CYS A 14 20.00 -21.54 21.27
N LEU A 15 20.10 -22.24 22.42
CA LEU A 15 18.94 -22.50 23.28
C LEU A 15 18.37 -21.20 23.87
N SER A 16 19.25 -20.24 24.19
CA SER A 16 18.83 -18.92 24.68
C SER A 16 17.96 -18.19 23.66
N GLU A 17 18.39 -18.20 22.39
CA GLU A 17 17.66 -17.58 21.28
C GLU A 17 16.31 -18.27 21.01
N GLU A 18 16.28 -19.60 21.01
CA GLU A 18 15.04 -20.38 20.87
C GLU A 18 14.03 -20.05 21.99
N LEU A 19 14.50 -19.95 23.23
CA LEU A 19 13.66 -19.63 24.38
C LEU A 19 13.13 -18.20 24.31
N GLN A 20 13.97 -17.23 23.92
CA GLN A 20 13.55 -15.85 23.68
C GLN A 20 12.49 -15.78 22.57
N LEU A 21 12.68 -16.52 21.47
CA LEU A 21 11.71 -16.58 20.37
C LEU A 21 10.38 -17.21 20.82
N ALA A 22 10.43 -18.30 21.58
CA ALA A 22 9.24 -18.96 22.12
C ALA A 22 8.44 -18.02 23.03
N VAL A 23 9.12 -17.28 23.91
CA VAL A 23 8.47 -16.28 24.79
C VAL A 23 7.89 -15.13 23.97
N ALA A 24 8.63 -14.60 23.00
CA ALA A 24 8.14 -13.54 22.13
C ALA A 24 6.91 -13.97 21.32
N HIS A 25 6.91 -15.18 20.76
CA HIS A 25 5.75 -15.74 20.08
C HIS A 25 4.57 -15.97 21.02
N HIS A 26 4.79 -16.42 22.24
CA HIS A 26 3.74 -16.56 23.22
C HIS A 26 3.07 -15.20 23.52
N VAL A 27 3.86 -14.16 23.81
CA VAL A 27 3.34 -12.80 24.01
C VAL A 27 2.60 -12.29 22.76
N GLN A 28 3.12 -12.57 21.56
CA GLN A 28 2.46 -12.25 20.30
C GLN A 28 1.09 -12.91 20.14
N THR A 29 0.90 -14.13 20.67
CA THR A 29 -0.41 -14.79 20.69
C THR A 29 -1.36 -14.13 21.69
N LEU A 30 -0.86 -13.69 22.84
CA LEU A 30 -1.68 -13.03 23.86
C LEU A 30 -2.24 -11.70 23.38
N VAL A 31 -1.47 -10.91 22.62
CA VAL A 31 -1.93 -9.62 22.05
C VAL A 31 -2.89 -9.76 20.85
N LYS A 32 -3.34 -10.98 20.51
CA LYS A 32 -4.33 -11.20 19.43
C LYS A 32 -5.71 -10.65 19.78
N THR A 33 -6.13 -10.69 21.04
CA THR A 33 -7.46 -10.21 21.45
C THR A 33 -7.44 -8.75 21.90
N GLU A 34 -8.51 -8.02 21.61
CA GLU A 34 -8.71 -6.61 22.02
C GLU A 34 -8.55 -6.43 23.53
N ARG A 35 -9.24 -7.28 24.30
CA ARG A 35 -9.20 -7.29 25.76
C ARG A 35 -7.76 -7.40 26.29
N ASN A 36 -6.96 -8.30 25.74
CA ASN A 36 -5.58 -8.48 26.21
C ASN A 36 -4.69 -7.30 25.80
N ARG A 37 -4.92 -6.70 24.62
CA ARG A 37 -4.21 -5.47 24.23
C ARG A 37 -4.48 -4.33 25.19
N GLN A 38 -5.74 -4.09 25.56
CA GLN A 38 -6.13 -3.03 26.50
C GLN A 38 -5.44 -3.20 27.84
N ILE A 39 -5.54 -4.40 28.44
CA ILE A 39 -4.89 -4.73 29.70
C ILE A 39 -3.38 -4.51 29.57
N MET A 40 -2.74 -5.07 28.53
CA MET A 40 -1.29 -4.94 28.37
C MET A 40 -0.81 -3.50 28.15
N CYS A 41 -1.59 -2.68 27.44
CA CYS A 41 -1.31 -1.25 27.28
C CYS A 41 -1.45 -0.49 28.61
N GLU A 42 -2.52 -0.77 29.38
CA GLU A 42 -2.75 -0.18 30.70
C GLU A 42 -1.61 -0.49 31.68
N PHE A 43 -1.05 -1.71 31.61
CA PHE A 43 0.12 -2.13 32.38
C PHE A 43 1.47 -1.71 31.76
N GLY A 44 1.49 -0.82 30.76
CA GLY A 44 2.71 -0.20 30.25
C GLY A 44 3.60 -1.10 29.38
N LEU A 45 3.03 -2.12 28.73
CA LEU A 45 3.79 -3.04 27.88
C LEU A 45 4.46 -2.32 26.69
N VAL A 46 3.80 -1.31 26.11
CA VAL A 46 4.35 -0.49 25.03
C VAL A 46 5.63 0.21 25.48
N SER A 47 5.58 0.89 26.63
CA SER A 47 6.76 1.55 27.21
C SER A 47 7.88 0.55 27.47
N THR A 48 7.55 -0.64 27.98
CA THR A 48 8.52 -1.71 28.26
C THR A 48 9.21 -2.23 27.00
N LEU A 49 8.48 -2.38 25.89
CA LEU A 49 9.06 -2.79 24.61
C LEU A 49 10.03 -1.74 24.07
N LEU A 50 9.62 -0.47 24.15
CA LEU A 50 10.41 0.65 23.64
C LEU A 50 11.69 0.89 24.45
N THR A 51 11.71 0.57 25.74
CA THR A 51 12.91 0.67 26.58
C THR A 51 13.75 -0.61 26.56
N SER A 52 13.16 -1.76 26.88
CA SER A 52 13.91 -3.02 27.07
C SER A 52 14.27 -3.71 25.74
N CYS A 53 13.53 -3.48 24.66
CA CYS A 53 13.79 -4.11 23.36
C CYS A 53 14.26 -3.11 22.31
N LYS A 54 14.77 -1.94 22.72
CA LYS A 54 15.21 -0.85 21.82
C LYS A 54 16.23 -1.33 20.78
N HIS A 55 17.22 -2.12 21.19
CA HIS A 55 18.26 -2.62 20.29
C HIS A 55 17.68 -3.57 19.23
N THR A 56 16.82 -4.50 19.65
CA THR A 56 16.09 -5.42 18.77
C THR A 56 15.14 -4.71 17.79
N LEU A 57 14.55 -3.57 18.20
CA LEU A 57 13.69 -2.75 17.34
C LEU A 57 14.47 -1.97 16.27
N ILE A 58 15.75 -1.69 16.49
CA ILE A 58 16.62 -0.97 15.56
C ILE A 58 17.36 -1.93 14.62
N ASP A 59 17.75 -3.10 15.11
CA ASP A 59 18.49 -4.11 14.35
C ASP A 59 17.54 -5.07 13.62
N ASN A 60 17.38 -4.85 12.31
CA ASN A 60 16.54 -5.69 11.45
C ASN A 60 17.13 -7.10 11.20
N SER A 61 18.40 -7.34 11.54
CA SER A 61 19.06 -8.64 11.39
C SER A 61 18.85 -9.57 12.59
N HIS A 62 18.34 -9.02 13.70
CA HIS A 62 18.08 -9.80 14.92
C HIS A 62 16.84 -10.69 14.74
N SER A 63 16.96 -11.98 15.08
CA SER A 63 15.87 -12.96 15.07
C SER A 63 14.58 -12.52 15.79
N LEU A 64 14.70 -11.82 16.92
CA LEU A 64 13.58 -11.29 17.69
C LEU A 64 12.93 -10.03 17.10
N HIS A 65 13.53 -9.42 16.07
CA HIS A 65 13.04 -8.18 15.48
C HIS A 65 11.58 -8.30 15.05
N LEU A 66 11.27 -9.29 14.22
CA LEU A 66 9.94 -9.46 13.64
C LEU A 66 8.85 -9.80 14.69
N PRO A 67 9.07 -10.73 15.65
CA PRO A 67 8.15 -10.94 16.76
C PRO A 67 7.87 -9.67 17.58
N ILE A 68 8.91 -8.91 17.94
CA ILE A 68 8.80 -7.70 18.77
C ILE A 68 8.06 -6.58 18.03
N VAL A 69 8.40 -6.32 16.76
CA VAL A 69 7.71 -5.33 15.92
C VAL A 69 6.22 -5.67 15.81
N ARG A 70 5.87 -6.94 15.55
CA ARG A 70 4.47 -7.35 15.44
C ARG A 70 3.69 -7.21 16.76
N ILE A 71 4.34 -7.39 17.91
CA ILE A 71 3.71 -7.11 19.22
C ILE A 71 3.48 -5.61 19.34
N LEU A 72 4.49 -4.79 19.05
CA LEU A 72 4.42 -3.33 19.13
C LEU A 72 3.33 -2.76 18.21
N GLU A 73 3.25 -3.22 16.96
CA GLU A 73 2.21 -2.82 15.99
C GLU A 73 0.80 -3.07 16.54
N LYS A 74 0.57 -4.26 17.12
CA LYS A 74 -0.74 -4.63 17.68
C LYS A 74 -1.11 -3.80 18.90
N LEU A 75 -0.14 -3.45 19.74
CA LEU A 75 -0.41 -2.61 20.91
C LEU A 75 -0.60 -1.14 20.51
N ALA A 76 0.17 -0.66 19.53
CA ALA A 76 0.07 0.68 18.98
C ALA A 76 -1.30 0.94 18.32
N SER A 77 -1.93 -0.08 17.72
CA SER A 77 -3.28 0.07 17.16
C SER A 77 -4.40 0.26 18.20
N GLN A 78 -4.13 0.05 19.50
CA GLN A 78 -5.13 0.13 20.57
C GLN A 78 -5.06 1.45 21.35
N SER A 79 -3.85 1.92 21.67
CA SER A 79 -3.66 3.14 22.46
C SER A 79 -2.24 3.70 22.23
N MET A 80 -2.13 4.77 21.46
CA MET A 80 -0.89 5.54 21.39
C MET A 80 -1.02 6.77 22.29
N ASP A 81 -0.27 6.78 23.39
CA ASP A 81 -0.07 7.99 24.18
C ASP A 81 1.05 8.85 23.56
N HIS A 82 0.97 10.17 23.73
CA HIS A 82 1.89 11.18 23.17
C HIS A 82 3.38 10.91 23.50
N LYS A 83 3.67 10.25 24.64
CA LYS A 83 5.02 9.84 25.02
C LYS A 83 5.55 8.64 24.22
N CYS A 84 4.67 7.73 23.80
CA CYS A 84 5.03 6.54 23.00
C CYS A 84 5.37 6.90 21.55
N LEU A 85 4.71 7.92 20.98
CA LEU A 85 5.04 8.51 19.68
C LEU A 85 6.50 8.97 19.63
N ARG A 86 7.01 9.58 20.71
CA ARG A 86 8.37 10.13 20.80
C ARG A 86 9.48 9.07 20.64
N CYS A 87 9.21 7.81 21.00
CA CYS A 87 10.15 6.70 20.85
C CYS A 87 10.04 5.95 19.51
N LEU A 88 8.89 6.02 18.84
CA LEU A 88 8.65 5.40 17.51
C LEU A 88 9.37 6.14 16.36
N PHE A 89 9.61 7.44 16.51
CA PHE A 89 10.13 8.29 15.42
C PHE A 89 11.60 8.03 15.03
N LEU A 90 12.42 7.48 15.93
CA LEU A 90 13.86 7.26 15.65
C LEU A 90 14.15 5.92 14.93
N PRO A 91 13.45 4.80 15.19
CA PRO A 91 13.64 3.56 14.43
C PRO A 91 12.71 3.43 13.21
N SER A 92 11.49 3.98 13.25
CA SER A 92 10.44 3.64 12.26
C SER A 92 10.61 4.31 10.89
N LEU A 93 11.49 5.30 10.73
CA LEU A 93 11.87 5.80 9.40
C LEU A 93 12.82 4.83 8.66
N ALA A 94 13.45 3.88 9.38
CA ALA A 94 14.32 2.85 8.81
C ALA A 94 13.60 1.51 8.51
N THR A 95 12.37 1.30 9.01
CA THR A 95 11.64 0.02 8.86
C THR A 95 10.69 -0.01 7.65
N VAL A 96 11.13 0.53 6.52
CA VAL A 96 10.63 0.14 5.19
C VAL A 96 11.79 -0.48 4.42
N LYS A 97 12.37 -1.55 4.96
CA LYS A 97 13.33 -2.40 4.23
C LYS A 97 13.42 -3.79 4.85
N GLY A 98 13.04 -4.79 4.06
CA GLY A 98 13.58 -6.14 4.15
C GLY A 98 12.77 -7.15 4.96
N VAL A 99 12.27 -8.18 4.26
CA VAL A 99 12.55 -9.56 4.66
C VAL A 99 13.00 -10.28 3.40
N SER A 100 14.24 -10.76 3.40
CA SER A 100 14.72 -11.78 2.46
C SER A 100 14.03 -13.09 2.84
N ALA A 101 13.33 -13.71 1.90
CA ALA A 101 12.89 -15.09 2.05
C ALA A 101 13.81 -15.95 1.19
N ASP A 102 14.63 -16.75 1.85
CA ASP A 102 15.37 -17.81 1.19
C ASP A 102 14.40 -18.77 0.48
N PHE A 103 14.86 -19.20 -0.68
CA PHE A 103 14.17 -20.03 -1.63
C PHE A 103 13.74 -21.36 -0.98
N ILE A 104 12.43 -21.58 -0.84
CA ILE A 104 11.87 -22.93 -0.68
C ILE A 104 10.99 -23.20 -1.89
N SER A 105 11.41 -24.20 -2.68
CA SER A 105 10.65 -24.74 -3.79
C SER A 105 9.37 -25.41 -3.26
N THR A 106 8.30 -24.65 -3.05
CA THR A 106 6.97 -25.23 -2.94
C THR A 106 6.43 -25.45 -4.34
N GLY A 107 6.79 -26.60 -4.91
CA GLY A 107 6.11 -27.18 -6.05
C GLY A 107 4.68 -27.55 -5.66
N GLY A 108 3.76 -26.59 -5.76
CA GLY A 108 2.34 -26.88 -5.80
C GLY A 108 1.98 -27.35 -7.21
N LEU A 109 1.89 -28.66 -7.41
CA LEU A 109 1.12 -29.22 -8.51
C LEU A 109 -0.32 -28.75 -8.32
N GLY A 110 -0.71 -27.72 -9.08
CA GLY A 110 -2.11 -27.38 -9.27
C GLY A 110 -2.76 -28.50 -10.06
N THR A 111 -3.23 -29.53 -9.34
CA THR A 111 -4.18 -30.50 -9.89
C THR A 111 -5.54 -29.81 -9.91
N ASP A 112 -6.02 -29.56 -11.13
CA ASP A 112 -7.40 -29.23 -11.46
C ASP A 112 -8.38 -30.04 -10.61
N MET A 113 -9.20 -29.35 -9.81
CA MET A 113 -10.44 -29.88 -9.22
C MET A 113 -11.63 -29.12 -9.80
N MET A 114 -11.59 -28.88 -11.12
CA MET A 114 -12.76 -29.16 -11.96
C MET A 114 -12.50 -30.57 -12.45
N GLU A 115 -13.44 -31.51 -12.27
CA GLU A 115 -13.27 -32.89 -12.75
C GLU A 115 -12.67 -32.88 -14.16
N PRO A 116 -11.65 -33.70 -14.46
CA PRO A 116 -11.14 -33.79 -15.80
C PRO A 116 -12.25 -34.39 -16.66
N ASP A 117 -12.92 -33.54 -17.44
CA ASP A 117 -13.65 -34.00 -18.60
C ASP A 117 -12.67 -34.83 -19.44
N GLU A 118 -12.91 -36.14 -19.51
CA GLU A 118 -12.19 -37.06 -20.39
C GLU A 118 -12.38 -36.61 -21.85
N GLN A 119 -11.54 -35.69 -22.30
CA GLN A 119 -11.50 -35.21 -23.67
C GLN A 119 -10.18 -35.61 -24.32
N THR A 120 -10.29 -36.09 -25.56
CA THR A 120 -9.24 -36.53 -26.47
C THR A 120 -7.94 -35.72 -26.39
N PRO A 121 -6.76 -36.34 -26.58
CA PRO A 121 -5.47 -35.71 -26.35
C PRO A 121 -5.26 -34.50 -27.28
N SER A 122 -5.40 -33.29 -26.74
CA SER A 122 -5.04 -32.05 -27.42
C SER A 122 -3.56 -31.74 -27.18
N ILE A 123 -2.80 -31.47 -28.26
CA ILE A 123 -1.36 -31.18 -28.22
C ILE A 123 -1.02 -29.89 -27.45
N LEU A 124 -2.00 -28.98 -27.28
CA LEU A 124 -1.82 -27.69 -26.61
C LEU A 124 -2.13 -27.79 -25.11
N GLN A 125 -1.26 -27.22 -24.28
CA GLN A 125 -1.41 -27.16 -22.82
C GLN A 125 -2.51 -26.14 -22.42
N SER A 126 -3.22 -26.42 -21.32
CA SER A 126 -4.20 -25.52 -20.68
C SER A 126 -3.53 -24.46 -19.81
N SER A 127 -2.30 -24.68 -19.38
CA SER A 127 -1.53 -23.80 -18.52
C SER A 127 -0.16 -23.46 -19.12
N VAL A 128 0.36 -22.27 -18.85
CA VAL A 128 1.73 -21.85 -19.18
C VAL A 128 2.46 -21.37 -17.92
N ARG A 129 3.77 -21.61 -17.85
CA ARG A 129 4.65 -21.09 -16.80
C ARG A 129 5.73 -20.19 -17.40
N PHE A 130 5.84 -18.97 -16.90
CA PHE A 130 6.92 -18.04 -17.24
C PHE A 130 7.88 -17.92 -16.05
N ASN A 131 9.18 -18.05 -16.29
CA ASN A 131 10.18 -17.88 -15.25
C ASN A 131 10.58 -16.40 -15.13
N CYS A 132 10.31 -15.79 -13.97
CA CYS A 132 10.60 -14.39 -13.68
C CYS A 132 11.45 -14.21 -12.41
N SER A 133 11.98 -15.29 -11.82
CA SER A 133 12.62 -15.23 -10.49
C SER A 133 13.81 -14.27 -10.43
N LYS A 134 14.57 -14.14 -11.53
CA LYS A 134 15.73 -13.22 -11.63
C LYS A 134 15.35 -11.74 -11.67
N GLN A 135 14.10 -11.42 -11.96
CA GLN A 135 13.62 -10.04 -12.15
C GLN A 135 12.75 -9.56 -10.98
N LEU A 136 12.38 -10.46 -10.06
CA LEU A 136 11.56 -10.14 -8.90
C LEU A 136 12.43 -9.84 -7.69
N ILE A 137 12.25 -8.65 -7.11
CA ILE A 137 12.92 -8.21 -5.89
C ILE A 137 11.90 -8.14 -4.73
N PRO A 138 12.05 -8.95 -3.67
CA PRO A 138 11.18 -8.88 -2.51
C PRO A 138 11.10 -7.46 -1.91
N GLY A 139 9.88 -7.03 -1.58
CA GLY A 139 9.63 -5.71 -0.99
C GLY A 139 9.54 -4.55 -2.01
N GLN A 140 9.74 -4.81 -3.30
CA GLN A 140 9.52 -3.82 -4.35
C GLN A 140 8.23 -4.07 -5.14
N TRP A 141 7.60 -3.00 -5.59
CA TRP A 141 6.47 -3.08 -6.51
C TRP A 141 6.97 -3.49 -7.89
N HIS A 142 6.29 -4.47 -8.48
CA HIS A 142 6.52 -4.90 -9.86
C HIS A 142 5.21 -4.79 -10.61
N HIS A 143 5.27 -4.31 -11.85
CA HIS A 143 4.11 -4.24 -12.73
C HIS A 143 4.01 -5.52 -13.55
N LEU A 144 2.95 -6.30 -13.34
CA LEU A 144 2.67 -7.52 -14.09
C LEU A 144 1.51 -7.24 -15.06
N CYS A 145 1.73 -7.47 -16.34
CA CYS A 145 0.68 -7.43 -17.36
C CYS A 145 0.63 -8.76 -18.11
N LEU A 146 -0.57 -9.34 -18.22
CA LEU A 146 -0.83 -10.55 -18.98
C LEU A 146 -1.71 -10.18 -20.18
N VAL A 147 -1.15 -10.35 -21.38
CA VAL A 147 -1.87 -10.10 -22.64
C VAL A 147 -2.26 -11.44 -23.24
N ILE A 148 -3.56 -11.65 -23.45
CA ILE A 148 -4.10 -12.87 -24.04
C ILE A 148 -4.78 -12.51 -25.36
N ALA A 149 -4.18 -12.94 -26.47
CA ALA A 149 -4.69 -12.71 -27.81
C ALA A 149 -5.32 -13.99 -28.37
N LYS A 150 -6.48 -13.86 -29.01
CA LYS A 150 -7.10 -14.97 -29.75
C LYS A 150 -6.22 -15.36 -30.93
N GLY A 151 -5.79 -16.61 -30.96
CA GLY A 151 -4.98 -17.19 -32.02
C GLY A 151 -5.81 -17.94 -33.07
N ILE A 152 -5.09 -18.57 -34.00
CA ILE A 152 -5.67 -19.38 -35.07
C ILE A 152 -5.90 -20.82 -34.56
N LYS A 153 -6.87 -21.56 -35.12
CA LYS A 153 -7.18 -22.98 -34.78
C LYS A 153 -7.44 -23.24 -33.29
N LYS A 154 -8.35 -22.48 -32.65
CA LYS A 154 -8.73 -22.66 -31.23
C LYS A 154 -7.50 -22.63 -30.28
N SER A 155 -6.58 -21.70 -30.53
CA SER A 155 -5.48 -21.39 -29.60
C SER A 155 -5.57 -19.94 -29.12
N CYS A 156 -4.90 -19.65 -28.01
CA CYS A 156 -4.63 -18.29 -27.54
C CYS A 156 -3.12 -18.08 -27.46
N LEU A 157 -2.63 -16.91 -27.86
CA LEU A 157 -1.27 -16.47 -27.60
C LEU A 157 -1.28 -15.68 -26.29
N VAL A 158 -0.52 -16.15 -25.32
CA VAL A 158 -0.35 -15.51 -24.02
C VAL A 158 1.05 -14.91 -23.97
N THR A 159 1.11 -13.61 -23.74
CA THR A 159 2.37 -12.88 -23.53
C THR A 159 2.34 -12.27 -22.14
N ALA A 160 3.39 -12.53 -21.36
CA ALA A 160 3.55 -11.94 -20.05
C ALA A 160 4.61 -10.84 -20.09
N TYR A 161 4.34 -9.74 -19.39
CA TYR A 161 5.22 -8.59 -19.24
C TYR A 161 5.47 -8.33 -17.76
N LEU A 162 6.72 -8.05 -17.41
CA LEU A 162 7.14 -7.60 -16.09
C LEU A 162 7.88 -6.27 -16.24
N ASN A 163 7.42 -5.23 -15.55
CA ASN A 163 7.99 -3.88 -15.61
C ASN A 163 8.16 -3.38 -17.07
N ALA A 164 7.08 -3.48 -17.85
CA ALA A 164 7.02 -3.21 -19.30
C ALA A 164 7.84 -4.13 -20.21
N THR A 165 8.69 -5.01 -19.69
CA THR A 165 9.51 -5.91 -20.49
C THR A 165 8.83 -7.26 -20.67
N ALA A 166 8.75 -7.76 -21.92
CA ALA A 166 8.18 -9.08 -22.19
C ALA A 166 9.08 -10.18 -21.59
N ILE A 167 8.52 -10.98 -20.66
CA ILE A 167 9.24 -12.11 -20.05
C ILE A 167 9.12 -13.40 -20.87
N GLY A 168 8.09 -13.50 -21.72
CA GLY A 168 7.90 -14.63 -22.62
C GLY A 168 6.52 -14.64 -23.28
N SER A 169 6.39 -15.48 -24.31
CA SER A 169 5.12 -15.75 -24.99
C SER A 169 4.93 -17.26 -25.18
N ALA A 170 3.69 -17.74 -25.06
CA ALA A 170 3.35 -19.14 -25.32
C ALA A 170 1.95 -19.29 -25.91
N LYS A 171 1.72 -20.40 -26.62
CA LYS A 171 0.39 -20.75 -27.12
C LYS A 171 -0.29 -21.72 -26.16
N ILE A 172 -1.51 -21.40 -25.76
CA ILE A 172 -2.36 -22.27 -24.92
C ILE A 172 -3.65 -22.63 -25.67
N LYS A 173 -4.40 -23.60 -25.14
CA LYS A 173 -5.75 -23.92 -25.60
C LYS A 173 -6.64 -22.67 -25.53
N TYR A 174 -7.54 -22.50 -26.51
CA TYR A 174 -8.48 -21.39 -26.52
C TYR A 174 -9.34 -21.37 -25.26
N ILE A 175 -9.41 -20.21 -24.60
CA ILE A 175 -10.30 -19.98 -23.46
C ILE A 175 -11.74 -20.05 -23.99
N GLN A 176 -12.48 -21.05 -23.54
CA GLN A 176 -13.87 -21.22 -23.92
C GLN A 176 -14.71 -20.06 -23.35
N PRO A 177 -15.72 -19.58 -24.09
CA PRO A 177 -16.59 -18.50 -23.64
C PRO A 177 -17.44 -18.88 -22.42
N PHE A 178 -17.67 -20.18 -22.19
CA PHE A 178 -18.45 -20.69 -21.07
C PHE A 178 -17.67 -21.80 -20.34
N PRO A 179 -17.84 -21.93 -19.00
CA PRO A 179 -17.24 -23.00 -18.23
C PRO A 179 -17.88 -24.37 -18.54
N GLY A 180 -17.08 -25.43 -18.49
CA GLY A 180 -17.51 -26.82 -18.71
C GLY A 180 -17.93 -27.12 -20.16
N GLN A 181 -18.71 -28.19 -20.36
CA GLN A 181 -19.27 -28.54 -21.67
C GLN A 181 -20.50 -27.70 -22.06
N SER A 182 -20.67 -26.51 -21.47
CA SER A 182 -21.85 -25.68 -21.73
C SER A 182 -21.87 -25.21 -23.19
N ILE A 183 -22.88 -25.66 -23.92
CA ILE A 183 -23.15 -25.33 -25.32
C ILE A 183 -24.19 -24.19 -25.44
N SER A 184 -24.60 -23.61 -24.30
CA SER A 184 -25.59 -22.54 -24.27
C SER A 184 -25.13 -21.36 -25.14
N MET A 185 -25.95 -21.00 -26.12
CA MET A 185 -25.76 -19.77 -26.91
C MET A 185 -26.31 -18.53 -26.19
N ASP A 186 -26.91 -18.71 -25.00
CA ASP A 186 -27.48 -17.63 -24.21
C ASP A 186 -26.47 -17.13 -23.16
N PRO A 187 -25.93 -15.90 -23.32
CA PRO A 187 -25.01 -15.31 -22.36
C PRO A 187 -25.61 -15.13 -20.96
N SER A 188 -26.94 -15.06 -20.83
CA SER A 188 -27.63 -14.94 -19.55
C SER A 188 -27.67 -16.26 -18.74
N ALA A 189 -27.25 -17.37 -19.34
CA ALA A 189 -27.13 -18.64 -18.63
C ALA A 189 -25.98 -18.67 -17.60
N VAL A 190 -25.06 -17.70 -17.63
CA VAL A 190 -23.90 -17.62 -16.73
C VAL A 190 -23.88 -16.28 -16.01
N ILE A 191 -24.86 -16.07 -15.13
CA ILE A 191 -25.04 -14.82 -14.35
C ILE A 191 -24.23 -14.74 -13.05
N ASP A 192 -23.68 -15.87 -12.58
CA ASP A 192 -23.02 -15.98 -11.27
C ASP A 192 -21.49 -16.15 -11.40
N VAL A 193 -20.81 -15.27 -12.14
CA VAL A 193 -19.33 -15.30 -12.29
C VAL A 193 -18.66 -14.30 -11.36
N CYS A 194 -17.74 -14.76 -10.52
CA CYS A 194 -16.86 -13.90 -9.74
C CYS A 194 -15.38 -14.24 -10.00
N GLY A 195 -14.53 -13.20 -9.99
CA GLY A 195 -13.08 -13.36 -9.97
C GLY A 195 -12.54 -13.28 -8.54
N ILE A 196 -11.55 -14.10 -8.21
CA ILE A 196 -10.86 -14.05 -6.92
C ILE A 196 -9.41 -13.63 -7.16
N ILE A 197 -8.99 -12.55 -6.48
CA ILE A 197 -7.59 -12.14 -6.44
C ILE A 197 -6.98 -12.70 -5.15
N GLY A 198 -6.05 -13.63 -5.31
CA GLY A 198 -5.39 -14.33 -4.22
C GLY A 198 -5.88 -15.76 -4.06
N THR A 199 -5.93 -16.25 -2.83
CA THR A 199 -6.24 -17.67 -2.56
C THR A 199 -7.70 -17.81 -2.12
N PRO A 200 -8.56 -18.52 -2.86
CA PRO A 200 -9.91 -18.84 -2.44
C PRO A 200 -9.96 -19.55 -1.08
N SER A 201 -11.05 -19.37 -0.34
CA SER A 201 -11.23 -19.96 1.00
C SER A 201 -11.08 -21.49 1.00
N LEU A 202 -11.53 -22.16 -0.06
CA LEU A 202 -11.43 -23.61 -0.23
C LEU A 202 -9.99 -24.11 -0.34
N TRP A 203 -9.08 -23.29 -0.87
CA TRP A 203 -7.67 -23.67 -1.12
C TRP A 203 -6.71 -23.01 -0.13
N LYS A 204 -7.25 -22.49 0.98
CA LYS A 204 -6.47 -21.80 1.99
C LYS A 204 -5.50 -22.76 2.68
N GLN A 205 -4.21 -22.49 2.51
CA GLN A 205 -3.11 -23.20 3.16
C GLN A 205 -2.15 -22.21 3.81
N HIS A 206 -1.38 -22.66 4.80
CA HIS A 206 -0.35 -21.83 5.41
C HIS A 206 0.77 -21.56 4.40
N ALA A 207 0.87 -20.33 3.91
CA ALA A 207 1.91 -19.90 2.99
C ALA A 207 2.83 -18.87 3.67
N VAL A 208 4.14 -19.03 3.47
CA VAL A 208 5.15 -18.04 3.92
C VAL A 208 5.13 -16.80 3.01
N LEU A 209 4.64 -16.94 1.78
CA LEU A 209 4.55 -15.86 0.80
C LEU A 209 3.54 -14.80 1.26
N VAL A 210 4.06 -13.63 1.63
CA VAL A 210 3.28 -12.42 1.86
C VAL A 210 3.51 -11.49 0.69
N TRP A 211 2.43 -11.09 0.03
CA TRP A 211 2.47 -10.20 -1.12
C TRP A 211 1.38 -9.13 -0.99
N ARG A 212 1.52 -8.08 -1.81
CA ARG A 212 0.56 -6.97 -1.88
C ARG A 212 0.12 -6.83 -3.31
N VAL A 213 -1.16 -6.54 -3.50
CA VAL A 213 -1.72 -6.19 -4.80
C VAL A 213 -1.96 -4.69 -4.85
N GLY A 214 -1.56 -4.08 -5.97
CA GLY A 214 -1.81 -2.67 -6.26
C GLY A 214 -3.09 -2.49 -7.07
N PRO A 215 -3.26 -1.32 -7.71
CA PRO A 215 -4.32 -1.13 -8.69
C PRO A 215 -4.33 -2.24 -9.74
N THR A 216 -5.50 -2.80 -10.03
CA THR A 216 -5.67 -3.95 -10.93
C THR A 216 -6.70 -3.62 -12.00
N TYR A 217 -6.36 -3.88 -13.25
CA TYR A 217 -7.19 -3.55 -14.41
C TYR A 217 -7.42 -4.78 -15.28
N LEU A 218 -8.60 -4.87 -15.87
CA LEU A 218 -8.94 -5.86 -16.89
C LEU A 218 -9.50 -5.14 -18.11
N PHE A 219 -8.89 -5.43 -19.26
CA PHE A 219 -9.28 -4.90 -20.56
C PHE A 219 -9.76 -6.04 -21.46
N GLU A 220 -10.86 -5.80 -22.18
CA GLU A 220 -11.43 -6.68 -23.21
C GLU A 220 -10.81 -6.41 -24.58
N GLU A 221 -9.57 -5.95 -24.59
CA GLU A 221 -8.80 -5.55 -25.75
C GLU A 221 -7.37 -6.06 -25.59
N VAL A 222 -6.76 -6.50 -26.71
CA VAL A 222 -5.38 -6.99 -26.71
C VAL A 222 -4.45 -5.78 -26.70
N LEU A 223 -3.76 -5.57 -25.59
CA LEU A 223 -2.82 -4.47 -25.45
C LEU A 223 -1.55 -4.68 -26.29
N SER A 224 -1.08 -3.63 -26.94
CA SER A 224 0.22 -3.57 -27.61
C SER A 224 1.36 -3.40 -26.60
N SER A 225 2.59 -3.68 -27.04
CA SER A 225 3.78 -3.47 -26.20
C SER A 225 3.90 -2.02 -25.73
N ASP A 226 3.63 -1.06 -26.61
CA ASP A 226 3.71 0.38 -26.32
C ASP A 226 2.64 0.81 -25.31
N GLN A 227 1.44 0.22 -25.38
CA GLN A 227 0.38 0.46 -24.39
C GLN A 227 0.77 -0.09 -23.02
N VAL A 228 1.38 -1.28 -22.95
CA VAL A 228 1.88 -1.85 -21.69
C VAL A 228 2.99 -0.99 -21.09
N GLU A 229 3.89 -0.46 -21.92
CA GLU A 229 4.92 0.49 -21.49
C GLU A 229 4.31 1.80 -21.00
N THR A 230 3.30 2.31 -21.69
CA THR A 230 2.57 3.52 -21.28
C THR A 230 1.89 3.34 -19.91
N ILE A 231 1.24 2.20 -19.67
CA ILE A 231 0.65 1.86 -18.36
C ILE A 231 1.72 1.85 -17.29
N TYR A 232 2.84 1.16 -17.54
CA TYR A 232 3.95 1.07 -16.59
C TYR A 232 4.52 2.46 -16.26
N GLY A 233 4.66 3.33 -17.25
CA GLY A 233 5.15 4.70 -17.10
C GLY A 233 4.27 5.60 -16.23
N GLN A 234 2.98 5.30 -16.06
CA GLN A 234 2.12 6.03 -15.11
C GLN A 234 2.49 5.76 -13.65
N GLY A 235 3.13 4.61 -13.39
CA GLY A 235 3.55 4.21 -12.06
C GLY A 235 2.40 3.90 -11.09
N THR A 236 2.75 3.66 -9.83
CA THR A 236 1.83 3.17 -8.80
C THR A 236 0.88 4.23 -8.23
N LYS A 237 1.08 5.51 -8.58
CA LYS A 237 0.23 6.63 -8.15
C LYS A 237 -0.97 6.86 -9.06
N TYR A 238 -1.01 6.18 -10.21
CA TYR A 238 -2.10 6.34 -11.15
C TYR A 238 -3.42 5.80 -10.60
N ILE A 239 -4.45 6.65 -10.60
CA ILE A 239 -5.79 6.33 -10.08
C ILE A 239 -6.90 6.37 -11.14
N GLY A 240 -6.56 6.72 -12.38
CA GLY A 240 -7.51 6.86 -13.48
C GLY A 240 -7.80 5.54 -14.20
N ASN A 241 -8.51 5.64 -15.32
CA ASN A 241 -8.93 4.50 -16.16
C ASN A 241 -8.27 4.48 -17.55
N TYR A 242 -7.17 5.21 -17.73
CA TYR A 242 -6.38 5.32 -18.97
C TYR A 242 -7.12 5.93 -20.17
N LEU A 243 -8.24 6.63 -19.96
CA LEU A 243 -8.97 7.33 -21.02
C LEU A 243 -8.51 8.77 -21.28
N ALA A 244 -7.78 9.37 -20.36
CA ALA A 244 -7.33 10.76 -20.41
C ALA A 244 -5.85 10.86 -19.95
N LEU A 245 -4.96 10.15 -20.62
CA LEU A 245 -3.53 10.22 -20.33
C LEU A 245 -2.92 11.48 -20.96
N ASN A 246 -2.05 12.16 -20.23
CA ASN A 246 -1.27 13.25 -20.80
C ASN A 246 -0.17 12.66 -21.69
N ALA A 247 -0.10 13.10 -22.96
CA ALA A 247 1.07 12.81 -23.78
C ALA A 247 2.31 13.39 -23.10
N GLN A 248 3.37 12.59 -22.90
CA GLN A 248 4.58 13.09 -22.26
C GLN A 248 5.26 14.15 -23.12
N GLY A 249 5.53 15.33 -22.55
CA GLY A 249 6.56 16.27 -23.01
C GLY A 249 6.06 17.67 -23.39
N GLY A 250 5.99 18.57 -22.41
CA GLY A 250 5.91 20.02 -22.64
C GLY A 250 5.16 20.76 -21.55
N GLU A 251 5.87 21.51 -20.71
CA GLU A 251 5.31 22.57 -19.85
C GLU A 251 4.87 23.77 -20.71
N THR A 252 3.90 23.57 -21.61
CA THR A 252 3.29 24.67 -22.33
C THR A 252 1.79 24.64 -22.15
N ASP A 253 1.23 25.83 -21.89
CA ASP A 253 -0.17 26.15 -21.57
C ASP A 253 -1.16 25.87 -22.73
N VAL A 254 -0.81 24.95 -23.64
CA VAL A 254 -1.61 24.55 -24.80
C VAL A 254 -2.24 23.20 -24.50
N ALA A 255 -3.55 23.06 -24.70
CA ALA A 255 -4.32 21.84 -24.46
C ALA A 255 -3.59 20.59 -25.00
N VAL A 256 -2.94 19.85 -24.10
CA VAL A 256 -2.19 18.65 -24.45
C VAL A 256 -3.18 17.60 -24.98
N PRO A 257 -2.94 17.00 -26.16
CA PRO A 257 -3.82 15.97 -26.68
C PRO A 257 -3.86 14.79 -25.70
N GLN A 258 -5.05 14.50 -25.18
CA GLN A 258 -5.28 13.37 -24.30
C GLN A 258 -5.19 12.08 -25.10
N ILE A 259 -4.29 11.19 -24.67
CA ILE A 259 -4.17 9.86 -25.24
C ILE A 259 -5.22 8.98 -24.59
N ARG A 260 -6.14 8.48 -25.41
CA ARG A 260 -7.08 7.42 -25.04
C ARG A 260 -6.41 6.08 -25.32
N MET A 261 -6.14 5.33 -24.27
CA MET A 261 -5.39 4.09 -24.42
C MET A 261 -6.23 2.95 -24.99
N VAL A 262 -7.49 2.83 -24.56
CA VAL A 262 -8.47 1.84 -25.00
C VAL A 262 -9.84 2.49 -25.11
N SER A 263 -10.76 1.85 -25.83
CA SER A 263 -12.15 2.33 -25.90
C SER A 263 -12.87 2.14 -24.55
N PRO A 264 -13.77 3.06 -24.13
CA PRO A 264 -14.45 2.99 -22.83
C PRO A 264 -15.20 1.66 -22.60
N GLU A 265 -15.78 1.10 -23.66
CA GLU A 265 -16.49 -0.16 -23.65
C GLU A 265 -15.60 -1.37 -23.37
N ARG A 266 -14.29 -1.27 -23.63
CA ARG A 266 -13.32 -2.36 -23.45
C ARG A 266 -12.68 -2.39 -22.07
N ILE A 267 -13.05 -1.52 -21.14
CA ILE A 267 -12.53 -1.58 -19.76
C ILE A 267 -13.51 -2.33 -18.88
N SER A 268 -13.30 -3.63 -18.64
CA SER A 268 -14.19 -4.42 -17.76
C SER A 268 -14.21 -3.86 -16.34
N PHE A 269 -13.01 -3.71 -15.76
CA PHE A 269 -12.86 -3.10 -14.46
C PHE A 269 -11.50 -2.43 -14.25
N GLY A 270 -11.50 -1.43 -13.39
CA GLY A 270 -10.30 -0.91 -12.71
C GLY A 270 -10.55 -0.87 -11.22
N ILE A 271 -9.82 -1.67 -10.46
CA ILE A 271 -9.93 -1.75 -9.00
C ILE A 271 -8.79 -0.96 -8.38
N ASN A 272 -9.15 0.06 -7.60
CA ASN A 272 -8.20 0.85 -6.84
C ASN A 272 -8.73 1.11 -5.43
N MET A 273 -7.95 0.71 -4.41
CA MET A 273 -8.33 0.91 -3.00
C MET A 273 -8.50 2.38 -2.60
N ALA A 274 -7.97 3.32 -3.38
CA ALA A 274 -8.22 4.75 -3.17
C ALA A 274 -9.72 5.11 -3.28
N VAL A 275 -10.46 4.38 -4.14
CA VAL A 275 -11.90 4.55 -4.40
C VAL A 275 -12.64 3.35 -3.78
N SER A 276 -12.71 3.34 -2.46
CA SER A 276 -13.40 2.29 -1.69
C SER A 276 -14.36 2.88 -0.66
N THR A 277 -15.37 2.09 -0.31
CA THR A 277 -16.35 2.40 0.73
C THR A 277 -16.49 1.22 1.69
N ILE A 278 -17.06 1.50 2.87
CA ILE A 278 -17.51 0.48 3.82
C ILE A 278 -19.02 0.41 3.67
N THR A 279 -19.53 -0.79 3.43
CA THR A 279 -20.95 -1.08 3.17
C THR A 279 -21.35 -2.39 3.85
N THR A 280 -22.54 -2.92 3.59
CA THR A 280 -22.99 -4.26 4.01
C THR A 280 -23.45 -5.08 2.81
N VAL A 281 -23.63 -6.40 2.98
CA VAL A 281 -24.18 -7.21 1.88
C VAL A 281 -25.63 -6.86 1.55
N VAL A 282 -26.41 -6.41 2.54
CA VAL A 282 -27.77 -5.89 2.33
C VAL A 282 -27.75 -4.59 1.53
N ASP A 283 -26.88 -3.64 1.88
CA ASP A 283 -26.72 -2.40 1.10
C ASP A 283 -26.28 -2.70 -0.34
N ILE A 284 -25.39 -3.68 -0.54
CA ILE A 284 -24.98 -4.10 -1.90
C ILE A 284 -26.17 -4.66 -2.69
N ARG A 285 -27.03 -5.47 -2.07
CA ARG A 285 -28.26 -5.96 -2.71
C ARG A 285 -29.15 -4.83 -3.17
N ASP A 286 -29.37 -3.86 -2.28
CA ASP A 286 -30.34 -2.79 -2.49
C ASP A 286 -29.81 -1.72 -3.47
N GLN A 287 -28.50 -1.47 -3.50
CA GLN A 287 -27.86 -0.49 -4.40
C GLN A 287 -27.43 -1.08 -5.76
N TYR A 288 -27.13 -2.38 -5.82
CA TYR A 288 -26.63 -3.04 -7.02
C TYR A 288 -27.55 -4.18 -7.46
N ASN A 289 -27.39 -5.38 -6.91
CA ASN A 289 -28.22 -6.54 -7.23
C ASN A 289 -28.05 -7.68 -6.20
N GLU A 290 -29.02 -8.61 -6.22
CA GLU A 290 -29.05 -9.77 -5.32
C GLU A 290 -27.95 -10.81 -5.61
N VAL A 291 -27.52 -10.93 -6.86
CA VAL A 291 -26.50 -11.92 -7.28
C VAL A 291 -25.16 -11.60 -6.62
N ASP A 292 -24.67 -10.37 -6.77
CA ASP A 292 -23.40 -9.91 -6.17
C ASP A 292 -23.45 -9.99 -4.64
N CYS A 293 -24.56 -9.57 -4.03
CA CYS A 293 -24.81 -9.73 -2.59
C CYS A 293 -24.60 -11.18 -2.15
N ARG A 294 -25.26 -12.14 -2.83
CA ARG A 294 -25.19 -13.57 -2.50
C ARG A 294 -23.78 -14.12 -2.66
N LEU A 295 -23.08 -13.76 -3.75
CA LEU A 295 -21.71 -14.21 -4.01
C LEU A 295 -20.73 -13.68 -2.96
N ILE A 296 -20.81 -12.39 -2.61
CA ILE A 296 -19.95 -11.78 -1.59
C ILE A 296 -20.24 -12.38 -0.21
N ALA A 297 -21.52 -12.51 0.16
CA ALA A 297 -21.91 -13.09 1.44
C ALA A 297 -21.38 -14.53 1.59
N LYS A 298 -21.48 -15.33 0.52
CA LYS A 298 -20.94 -16.69 0.46
C LYS A 298 -19.43 -16.72 0.71
N GLU A 299 -18.65 -15.89 0.03
CA GLU A 299 -17.20 -15.84 0.20
C GLU A 299 -16.79 -15.32 1.59
N MET A 300 -17.56 -14.39 2.17
CA MET A 300 -17.36 -13.89 3.53
C MET A 300 -17.84 -14.85 4.64
N GLY A 301 -18.56 -15.92 4.29
CA GLY A 301 -19.12 -16.86 5.26
C GLY A 301 -20.25 -16.28 6.12
N ILE A 302 -20.98 -15.29 5.59
CA ILE A 302 -22.11 -14.63 6.26
C ILE A 302 -23.42 -14.86 5.49
N THR A 303 -24.57 -14.54 6.08
CA THR A 303 -25.86 -14.67 5.40
C THR A 303 -26.06 -13.51 4.40
N SER A 304 -26.77 -13.73 3.29
CA SER A 304 -27.11 -12.66 2.33
C SER A 304 -28.14 -11.64 2.89
N ARG A 305 -28.62 -11.86 4.12
CA ARG A 305 -29.49 -10.93 4.86
C ARG A 305 -28.73 -10.17 5.95
N ASP A 306 -27.42 -10.37 6.05
CA ASP A 306 -26.59 -9.72 7.06
C ASP A 306 -26.44 -8.21 6.77
N ASN A 307 -26.79 -7.39 7.76
CA ASN A 307 -26.69 -5.94 7.67
C ASN A 307 -25.81 -5.36 8.79
N CYS A 308 -24.90 -6.16 9.34
CA CYS A 308 -24.06 -5.75 10.46
C CYS A 308 -22.58 -5.90 10.15
N THR A 309 -22.23 -6.86 9.30
CA THR A 309 -20.85 -7.15 8.94
C THR A 309 -20.36 -6.12 7.91
N PRO A 310 -19.32 -5.33 8.23
CA PRO A 310 -18.78 -4.36 7.28
C PRO A 310 -18.09 -5.07 6.12
N VAL A 311 -18.48 -4.70 4.91
CA VAL A 311 -17.86 -5.09 3.65
C VAL A 311 -17.04 -3.91 3.15
N TYR A 312 -15.73 -4.10 3.00
CA TYR A 312 -14.88 -3.12 2.30
C TYR A 312 -15.01 -3.35 0.80
N LEU A 313 -15.71 -2.45 0.11
CA LEU A 313 -15.94 -2.54 -1.33
C LEU A 313 -15.04 -1.54 -2.06
N ALA A 314 -14.07 -2.05 -2.82
CA ALA A 314 -13.32 -1.25 -3.78
C ALA A 314 -14.16 -1.13 -5.05
N HIS A 315 -14.56 0.08 -5.40
CA HIS A 315 -15.44 0.29 -6.56
C HIS A 315 -14.69 0.08 -7.87
N ASN A 316 -15.41 -0.43 -8.86
CA ASN A 316 -14.93 -0.38 -10.23
C ASN A 316 -14.94 1.07 -10.70
N ILE A 317 -13.77 1.67 -10.90
CA ILE A 317 -13.64 3.07 -11.34
C ILE A 317 -14.28 3.32 -12.72
N SER A 318 -14.46 2.26 -13.50
CA SER A 318 -15.06 2.27 -14.83
C SER A 318 -16.54 1.87 -14.83
N GLN A 319 -17.18 1.73 -13.67
CA GLN A 319 -18.58 1.27 -13.56
C GLN A 319 -19.57 2.16 -14.33
N HIS A 320 -19.29 3.47 -14.44
CA HIS A 320 -20.13 4.45 -15.12
C HIS A 320 -19.96 4.47 -16.65
N LEU A 321 -18.99 3.72 -17.19
CA LEU A 321 -18.74 3.63 -18.63
C LEU A 321 -19.67 2.60 -19.28
N SER A 322 -20.02 2.81 -20.55
CA SER A 322 -20.73 1.83 -21.38
C SER A 322 -19.97 0.49 -21.46
N GLY A 323 -20.66 -0.64 -21.62
CA GLY A 323 -20.07 -1.97 -21.82
C GLY A 323 -20.83 -3.08 -21.08
N THR A 324 -20.70 -4.33 -21.54
CA THR A 324 -21.57 -5.44 -21.10
C THR A 324 -21.05 -6.23 -19.88
N ALA A 325 -19.75 -6.18 -19.58
CA ALA A 325 -19.15 -6.88 -18.43
C ALA A 325 -18.61 -5.86 -17.42
N ARG A 326 -19.51 -5.26 -16.63
CA ARG A 326 -19.14 -4.33 -15.56
C ARG A 326 -19.39 -4.99 -14.22
N THR A 327 -18.32 -5.19 -13.46
CA THR A 327 -18.43 -5.59 -12.06
C THR A 327 -18.77 -4.38 -11.21
N ILE A 328 -19.42 -4.61 -10.06
CA ILE A 328 -19.64 -3.56 -9.04
C ILE A 328 -18.32 -3.11 -8.39
N GLY A 329 -17.26 -3.91 -8.53
CA GLY A 329 -15.98 -3.71 -7.89
C GLY A 329 -15.39 -5.00 -7.36
N ALA A 330 -14.65 -4.90 -6.27
CA ALA A 330 -14.09 -6.02 -5.54
C ALA A 330 -14.36 -5.86 -4.04
N ALA A 331 -15.03 -6.85 -3.44
CA ALA A 331 -15.20 -6.92 -2.00
C ALA A 331 -13.97 -7.54 -1.34
N LEU A 332 -13.49 -6.94 -0.26
CA LEU A 332 -12.40 -7.50 0.53
C LEU A 332 -12.92 -8.67 1.38
N VAL A 333 -12.56 -9.88 1.00
CA VAL A 333 -12.92 -11.09 1.74
C VAL A 333 -11.71 -11.54 2.58
N GLY A 334 -11.80 -11.43 3.90
CA GLY A 334 -10.70 -11.80 4.77
C GLY A 334 -11.09 -12.00 6.22
N CYS A 335 -11.32 -13.26 6.62
CA CYS A 335 -11.48 -13.62 8.03
C CYS A 335 -10.14 -13.50 8.81
N PHE A 336 -9.00 -13.65 8.11
CA PHE A 336 -7.65 -13.61 8.69
C PHE A 336 -6.59 -13.20 7.66
N GLY A 337 -5.74 -12.21 7.99
CA GLY A 337 -4.48 -11.96 7.27
C GLY A 337 -4.55 -11.03 6.05
N VAL A 338 -5.74 -10.57 5.65
CA VAL A 338 -5.89 -9.57 4.60
C VAL A 338 -5.95 -8.18 5.23
N ARG A 339 -5.13 -7.25 4.75
CA ARG A 339 -5.11 -5.85 5.18
C ARG A 339 -5.24 -4.95 3.97
N ALA A 340 -6.17 -4.00 4.04
CA ALA A 340 -6.24 -2.91 3.07
C ALA A 340 -5.25 -1.81 3.47
N PHE A 341 -4.48 -1.34 2.50
CA PHE A 341 -3.60 -0.18 2.65
C PHE A 341 -4.06 0.88 1.66
N LYS A 342 -4.37 2.07 2.18
CA LYS A 342 -4.55 3.26 1.35
C LYS A 342 -3.27 4.07 1.44
N SER A 343 -2.63 4.29 0.30
CA SER A 343 -1.45 5.18 0.23
C SER A 343 -1.93 6.61 0.43
N TYR A 344 -1.36 7.29 1.41
CA TYR A 344 -1.50 8.73 1.59
C TYR A 344 -0.18 9.38 1.24
N SER A 345 -0.22 10.64 0.77
CA SER A 345 1.03 11.40 0.63
C SER A 345 1.72 11.47 2.00
N THR A 346 3.04 11.51 2.02
CA THR A 346 3.81 11.66 3.26
C THR A 346 3.31 12.87 4.08
N ALA A 347 2.93 13.95 3.40
CA ALA A 347 2.36 15.14 4.00
C ALA A 347 0.99 14.91 4.66
N SER A 348 0.11 14.11 4.05
CA SER A 348 -1.15 13.71 4.68
C SER A 348 -0.92 12.73 5.83
N SER A 349 0.07 11.85 5.73
CA SER A 349 0.42 10.92 6.80
C SER A 349 0.81 11.63 8.11
N PHE A 350 1.49 12.78 8.04
CA PHE A 350 1.82 13.57 9.23
C PHE A 350 0.60 14.02 10.02
N GLN A 351 -0.56 14.27 9.39
CA GLN A 351 -1.79 14.66 10.09
C GLN A 351 -2.22 13.61 11.11
N TYR A 352 -2.09 12.33 10.76
CA TYR A 352 -2.47 11.22 11.65
C TYR A 352 -1.49 10.97 12.80
N ILE A 353 -0.27 11.53 12.73
CA ILE A 353 0.81 11.28 13.69
C ILE A 353 1.03 12.49 14.64
N GLY A 354 0.23 13.55 14.50
CA GLY A 354 0.32 14.76 15.33
C GLY A 354 0.51 16.05 14.52
N GLY A 355 0.36 15.99 13.20
CA GLY A 355 0.37 17.15 12.32
C GLY A 355 1.70 17.90 12.34
N THR A 356 1.61 19.23 12.37
CA THR A 356 2.76 20.13 12.36
C THR A 356 3.62 19.97 13.61
N ALA A 357 3.02 19.67 14.76
CA ALA A 357 3.73 19.48 16.03
C ALA A 357 4.73 18.31 15.99
N ALA A 358 4.40 17.23 15.26
CA ALA A 358 5.32 16.11 15.06
C ALA A 358 6.58 16.56 14.28
N ILE A 359 6.40 17.38 13.25
CA ILE A 359 7.50 17.90 12.43
C ILE A 359 8.33 18.92 13.23
N LEU A 360 7.69 19.82 13.97
CA LEU A 360 8.37 20.75 14.88
C LEU A 360 9.15 20.01 15.98
N SER A 361 8.67 18.84 16.42
CA SER A 361 9.42 17.98 17.33
C SER A 361 10.68 17.40 16.68
N LEU A 362 10.64 17.05 15.38
CA LEU A 362 11.85 16.65 14.65
C LEU A 362 12.88 17.80 14.61
N VAL A 363 12.42 19.02 14.34
CA VAL A 363 13.27 20.23 14.39
C VAL A 363 13.87 20.39 15.78
N ALA A 364 13.07 20.22 16.84
CA ALA A 364 13.54 20.33 18.23
C ALA A 364 14.59 19.24 18.59
N MET A 365 14.44 18.03 18.05
CA MET A 365 15.32 16.89 18.33
C MET A 365 16.61 16.87 17.51
N ALA A 366 16.71 17.65 16.42
CA ALA A 366 17.90 17.70 15.58
C ALA A 366 19.16 18.05 16.42
N SER A 367 20.19 17.20 16.34
CA SER A 367 21.44 17.32 17.10
C SER A 367 22.58 17.93 16.30
N ASP A 368 22.44 17.98 14.97
CA ASP A 368 23.47 18.33 14.00
C ASP A 368 22.84 19.02 12.79
N ASP A 369 23.67 19.58 11.92
CA ASP A 369 23.26 20.31 10.72
C ASP A 369 22.46 19.43 9.75
N SER A 370 22.86 18.17 9.59
CA SER A 370 22.28 17.21 8.67
C SER A 370 20.85 16.82 9.08
N SER A 371 20.64 16.53 10.36
CA SER A 371 19.32 16.23 10.94
C SER A 371 18.41 17.46 10.95
N LEU A 372 18.95 18.65 11.22
CA LEU A 372 18.19 19.90 11.14
C LEU A 372 17.76 20.20 9.70
N TYR A 373 18.66 20.07 8.73
CA TYR A 373 18.37 20.21 7.30
C TYR A 373 17.24 19.27 6.87
N ALA A 374 17.33 17.98 7.24
CA ALA A 374 16.29 17.01 6.92
C ALA A 374 14.93 17.39 7.53
N ALA A 375 14.89 17.80 8.80
CA ALA A 375 13.66 18.20 9.47
C ALA A 375 13.01 19.44 8.83
N ILE A 376 13.80 20.47 8.51
CA ILE A 376 13.32 21.68 7.85
C ILE A 376 12.86 21.38 6.42
N LYS A 377 13.56 20.50 5.69
CA LYS A 377 13.16 20.08 4.34
C LYS A 377 11.85 19.29 4.34
N VAL A 378 11.66 18.43 5.35
CA VAL A 378 10.37 17.74 5.56
C VAL A 378 9.27 18.77 5.84
N LEU A 379 9.51 19.75 6.71
CA LEU A 379 8.53 20.79 6.98
C LEU A 379 8.14 21.56 5.72
N LEU A 380 9.12 22.02 4.94
CA LEU A 380 8.89 22.70 3.67
C LEU A 380 8.02 21.86 2.72
N SER A 381 8.43 20.62 2.45
CA SER A 381 7.72 19.72 1.55
C SER A 381 6.27 19.47 2.00
N VAL A 382 6.04 19.35 3.31
CA VAL A 382 4.70 19.11 3.85
C VAL A 382 3.81 20.35 3.75
N LEU A 383 4.37 21.54 3.96
CA LEU A 383 3.64 22.80 3.81
C LEU A 383 3.28 23.09 2.35
N GLU A 384 4.18 22.79 1.41
CA GLU A 384 3.93 22.96 -0.04
C GLU A 384 2.86 21.99 -0.57
N THR A 385 2.79 20.79 -0.02
CA THR A 385 1.94 19.71 -0.57
C THR A 385 0.62 19.50 0.19
N ASN A 386 0.42 20.17 1.34
CA ASN A 386 -0.78 20.00 2.14
C ASN A 386 -1.25 21.33 2.78
N PRO A 387 -2.28 22.01 2.23
CA PRO A 387 -2.72 23.32 2.71
C PRO A 387 -3.30 23.28 4.13
N VAL A 388 -3.82 22.13 4.58
CA VAL A 388 -4.32 21.98 5.95
C VAL A 388 -3.17 22.08 6.96
N MET A 389 -1.96 21.62 6.62
CA MET A 389 -0.80 21.72 7.50
C MET A 389 -0.31 23.16 7.63
N GLU A 390 -0.41 23.95 6.56
CA GLU A 390 -0.12 25.38 6.61
C GLU A 390 -1.13 26.13 7.51
N GLN A 391 -2.42 25.81 7.39
CA GLN A 391 -3.45 26.34 8.28
C GLN A 391 -3.20 25.96 9.74
N GLU A 392 -2.78 24.72 10.00
CA GLU A 392 -2.42 24.26 11.35
C GLU A 392 -1.20 25.00 11.92
N MET A 393 -0.16 25.30 11.12
CA MET A 393 0.96 26.14 11.56
C MET A 393 0.48 27.52 11.98
N LYS A 394 -0.46 28.12 11.25
CA LYS A 394 -1.05 29.43 11.62
C LYS A 394 -1.90 29.31 12.89
N ARG A 395 -2.79 28.31 12.96
CA ARG A 395 -3.71 28.07 14.07
C ARG A 395 -2.99 27.83 15.40
N THR A 396 -1.86 27.11 15.37
CA THR A 396 -1.10 26.72 16.56
C THR A 396 0.03 27.68 16.91
N ASN A 397 0.18 28.81 16.21
CA ASN A 397 1.37 29.67 16.26
C ASN A 397 2.68 28.89 16.02
N GLY A 398 2.62 27.87 15.17
CA GLY A 398 3.73 26.97 14.86
C GLY A 398 4.92 27.69 14.23
N TYR A 399 4.72 28.80 13.51
CA TYR A 399 5.82 29.59 12.96
C TYR A 399 6.64 30.29 14.06
N LYS A 400 5.99 30.80 15.11
CA LYS A 400 6.69 31.34 16.30
C LYS A 400 7.47 30.25 17.02
N LEU A 401 6.86 29.07 17.17
CA LEU A 401 7.54 27.93 17.78
C LEU A 401 8.75 27.48 16.95
N LEU A 402 8.61 27.45 15.62
CA LEU A 402 9.71 27.17 14.71
C LEU A 402 10.83 28.22 14.86
N SER A 403 10.49 29.51 14.88
CA SER A 403 11.45 30.60 15.11
C SER A 403 12.21 30.41 16.42
N PHE A 404 11.50 30.12 17.52
CA PHE A 404 12.12 29.78 18.81
C PHE A 404 13.07 28.59 18.73
N LEU A 405 12.66 27.48 18.11
CA LEU A 405 13.49 26.29 17.96
C LEU A 405 14.74 26.55 17.12
N LEU A 406 14.62 27.33 16.06
CA LEU A 406 15.72 27.73 15.21
C LEU A 406 16.71 28.64 15.96
N LYS A 407 16.23 29.59 16.76
CA LYS A 407 17.08 30.42 17.64
C LYS A 407 17.89 29.56 18.61
N MET A 408 17.26 28.56 19.24
CA MET A 408 17.97 27.61 20.13
C MET A 408 19.03 26.78 19.41
N LYS A 409 18.94 26.68 18.08
CA LYS A 409 19.82 25.86 17.23
C LYS A 409 20.61 26.71 16.23
N SER A 410 20.82 28.00 16.52
CA SER A 410 21.49 28.94 15.62
C SER A 410 22.85 28.43 15.12
N GLN A 411 23.59 27.75 15.99
CA GLN A 411 24.90 27.15 15.68
C GLN A 411 24.86 26.05 14.61
N LEU A 412 23.68 25.46 14.35
CA LEU A 412 23.49 24.43 13.33
C LEU A 412 23.01 25.00 11.99
N ILE A 413 22.65 26.29 11.92
CA ILE A 413 22.03 26.89 10.73
C ILE A 413 23.13 27.28 9.73
N GLY A 414 23.40 26.38 8.78
CA GLY A 414 24.21 26.68 7.60
C GLY A 414 23.43 27.42 6.50
N SER A 415 24.13 27.81 5.43
CA SER A 415 23.53 28.52 4.28
C SER A 415 22.40 27.74 3.60
N THR A 416 22.53 26.42 3.48
CA THR A 416 21.52 25.54 2.87
C THR A 416 20.25 25.44 3.70
N ILE A 417 20.36 25.41 5.03
CA ILE A 417 19.21 25.41 5.95
C ILE A 417 18.52 26.77 5.92
N PHE A 418 19.30 27.84 5.90
CA PHE A 418 18.77 29.19 5.75
C PHE A 418 17.97 29.37 4.45
N GLN A 419 18.44 28.82 3.33
CA GLN A 419 17.68 28.82 2.07
C GLN A 419 16.33 28.09 2.19
N LEU A 420 16.28 26.96 2.91
CA LEU A 420 15.01 26.27 3.15
C LEU A 420 14.07 27.08 4.05
N ILE A 421 14.60 27.79 5.06
CA ILE A 421 13.82 28.70 5.90
C ILE A 421 13.22 29.82 5.04
N MET A 422 14.01 30.41 4.15
CA MET A 422 13.55 31.44 3.21
C MET A 422 12.47 30.90 2.25
N ALA A 423 12.59 29.64 1.80
CA ALA A 423 11.58 28.97 1.00
C ALA A 423 10.27 28.74 1.79
N ILE A 424 10.32 28.34 3.07
CA ILE A 424 9.13 28.20 3.93
C ILE A 424 8.38 29.52 4.07
N VAL A 425 9.10 30.63 4.18
CA VAL A 425 8.54 31.97 4.26
C VAL A 425 7.99 32.44 2.90
N GLY A 426 8.41 31.80 1.81
CA GLY A 426 8.03 32.15 0.44
C GLY A 426 8.78 33.35 -0.11
N THR A 427 10.02 33.56 0.35
CA THR A 427 10.91 34.65 -0.09
C THR A 427 11.96 34.18 -1.11
N MET A 428 12.09 32.87 -1.29
CA MET A 428 12.89 32.25 -2.34
C MET A 428 12.01 31.33 -3.18
N GLU A 429 11.60 31.77 -4.36
CA GLU A 429 11.29 30.87 -5.47
C GLU A 429 12.50 30.81 -6.40
N LEU A 430 12.99 29.61 -6.66
CA LEU A 430 14.04 29.32 -7.63
C LEU A 430 13.51 29.60 -9.05
N GLY A 431 13.42 30.87 -9.48
CA GLY A 431 13.28 31.23 -10.89
C GLY A 431 12.21 32.27 -11.28
N MET A 432 11.35 32.74 -10.37
CA MET A 432 10.36 33.78 -10.67
C MET A 432 10.37 34.85 -9.58
N VAL A 433 10.43 36.11 -9.98
CA VAL A 433 10.39 37.28 -9.07
C VAL A 433 8.95 37.46 -8.58
N ALA A 434 8.57 36.75 -7.52
CA ALA A 434 7.28 36.97 -6.87
C ALA A 434 7.29 38.30 -6.10
N VAL A 435 6.45 39.25 -6.51
CA VAL A 435 6.29 40.59 -5.89
C VAL A 435 5.46 40.53 -4.59
N ARG A 436 4.98 39.36 -4.17
CA ARG A 436 4.16 39.17 -2.96
C ARG A 436 4.72 38.05 -2.09
N ILE A 437 4.87 38.32 -0.79
CA ILE A 437 5.19 37.30 0.22
C ILE A 437 3.94 36.42 0.40
N PRO A 438 3.98 35.12 0.03
CA PRO A 438 2.80 34.26 0.07
C PRO A 438 2.40 33.90 1.51
N ASN A 439 3.36 33.88 2.45
CA ASN A 439 3.11 33.54 3.84
C ASN A 439 3.53 34.67 4.80
N ILE A 440 2.67 35.69 4.90
CA ILE A 440 2.90 36.88 5.75
C ILE A 440 3.13 36.50 7.22
N THR A 441 2.41 35.49 7.73
CA THR A 441 2.55 35.02 9.12
C THR A 441 3.92 34.41 9.37
N ALA A 442 4.39 33.54 8.46
CA ALA A 442 5.73 32.98 8.56
C ALA A 442 6.82 34.06 8.43
N PHE A 443 6.62 35.06 7.58
CA PHE A 443 7.56 36.18 7.43
C PHE A 443 7.70 36.98 8.72
N GLN A 444 6.58 37.35 9.34
CA GLN A 444 6.56 38.10 10.60
C GLN A 444 7.17 37.28 11.74
N ASP A 445 6.78 36.02 11.88
CA ASP A 445 7.15 35.21 13.04
C ASP A 445 8.57 34.64 12.93
N ILE A 446 9.04 34.35 11.71
CA ILE A 446 10.38 33.81 11.48
C ILE A 446 11.35 34.93 11.18
N LEU A 447 11.20 35.68 10.09
CA LEU A 447 12.24 36.61 9.62
C LEU A 447 12.29 37.94 10.40
N CYS A 448 11.14 38.51 10.76
CA CYS A 448 11.14 39.79 11.50
C CYS A 448 11.58 39.65 12.96
N ASP A 449 11.47 38.44 13.53
CA ASP A 449 11.92 38.11 14.88
C ASP A 449 13.26 37.33 14.87
N PHE A 450 13.89 37.12 13.70
CA PHE A 450 15.14 36.38 13.59
C PHE A 450 16.35 37.27 13.94
N GLU A 451 16.51 37.61 15.21
CA GLU A 451 17.80 38.12 15.72
C GLU A 451 18.80 36.97 15.80
N ILE A 452 19.56 36.73 14.72
CA ILE A 452 20.77 35.91 14.77
C ILE A 452 21.89 36.82 15.26
N GLN A 453 22.29 36.68 16.54
CA GLN A 453 23.56 37.18 17.05
C GLN A 453 24.67 36.15 16.88
#